data_AF-A0A1V5RV53-F1
#
_entry.id   AF-A0A1V5RV53-F1
#
_cell.length_a   1.000
_cell.length_b   1.000
_cell.length_c   1.000
_cell.angle_alpha   90.00
_cell.angle_beta   90.00
_cell.angle_gamma   90.00
#
_symmetry.space_group_name_H-M   'P 1'
#
loop_
_entity.id
_entity.type
_entity.pdbx_description
1 polymer ?
#
loop_
_entity_poly.entity_id
_entity_poly.type
_entity_poly.pdbx_seq_one_letter_code
_entity_poly.pdbx_strand_id
1 'polypeptide(L)'
;MRYWKSRQRLISIALALALLATLTLGSASGLATAEQDVLVNGNFEGGFTQQPGCGQVGTGWGCFTNGGTVTYGFYDDQWKPVVADGAHSQLIELNTMQFAASEADRFAGIYQTVNVVPGATYTLKLQGLMRERNPQAGEDAFRYRVQWGFTADGSQDWTTVANWQELPWDKIDNRTSPTGMQSFSTTLVAPSGKITLFIRVWKKWGTAYKELDVNLDAISLVGKPTKGVVAIPPAKPPVVVIPGDKTPPVVVVPPAEKPVAAAPAACGGANLLVNGDFEGGFVNGVGKGWTAFNNGGAAAYGFYDEMWTPVIKDGKHGQLIEINTWGLAASDPDRTAGIYQTVGGLKAGATYELSLWGMLREEAAHSGEDAFRYRVLWGYAAADADPSANDITNWVEVSWDTIYTRTAPGAMAGYTAKFQAPSDKVVIAVRALKKWGTAQRELDVNLDAISLTPCTGGAVVPGDACIHVVAPGQYLSLIAKKYHTTVAELVKLNGLKNPNVLFVGQKLKVPCGQPAVPPPPPPPPPPSGDACNWVVVQPGDTVGKLAAKYNSTIKLIVEKNGLKNANLIYVGQKLCIIDP
;
A
#
# COMPACT_ATOMS: atom_id res chain seq x y z
N MET A 1 -82.81 34.29 0.32
CA MET A 1 -81.79 33.74 1.24
C MET A 1 -81.32 32.30 0.90
N ARG A 2 -81.25 31.88 -0.37
CA ARG A 2 -80.72 30.55 -0.76
C ARG A 2 -79.53 30.58 -1.74
N TYR A 3 -79.14 31.76 -2.22
CA TYR A 3 -78.09 31.92 -3.23
C TYR A 3 -76.71 32.37 -2.70
N TRP A 4 -76.58 32.63 -1.40
CA TRP A 4 -75.34 33.15 -0.81
C TRP A 4 -74.50 32.11 -0.02
N LYS A 5 -75.05 30.93 0.29
CA LYS A 5 -74.33 29.89 1.05
C LYS A 5 -73.55 28.88 0.19
N SER A 6 -73.70 28.87 -1.14
CA SER A 6 -72.96 27.93 -2.01
C SER A 6 -71.63 28.46 -2.54
N ARG A 7 -71.44 29.79 -2.61
CA ARG A 7 -70.20 30.40 -3.13
C ARG A 7 -69.05 30.42 -2.12
N GLN A 8 -69.33 30.41 -0.81
CA GLN A 8 -68.27 30.34 0.21
C GLN A 8 -67.67 28.94 0.39
N ARG A 9 -68.35 27.86 -0.04
CA ARG A 9 -67.78 26.50 0.04
C ARG A 9 -66.89 26.13 -1.15
N LEU A 10 -67.08 26.78 -2.31
CA LEU A 10 -66.27 26.52 -3.51
C LEU A 10 -64.94 27.29 -3.48
N ILE A 11 -64.87 28.45 -2.82
CA ILE A 11 -63.63 29.23 -2.71
C ILE A 11 -62.68 28.66 -1.64
N SER A 12 -63.20 27.99 -0.60
CA SER A 12 -62.37 27.31 0.41
C SER A 12 -61.77 25.98 -0.07
N ILE A 13 -62.39 25.30 -1.04
CA ILE A 13 -61.85 24.05 -1.61
C ILE A 13 -60.79 24.35 -2.69
N ALA A 14 -60.94 25.43 -3.45
CA ALA A 14 -59.94 25.85 -4.44
C ALA A 14 -58.65 26.39 -3.80
N LEU A 15 -58.72 27.07 -2.63
CA LEU A 15 -57.52 27.50 -1.90
C LEU A 15 -56.81 26.35 -1.16
N ALA A 16 -57.54 25.29 -0.78
CA ALA A 16 -56.95 24.10 -0.17
C ALA A 16 -56.23 23.21 -1.20
N LEU A 17 -56.68 23.18 -2.47
CA LEU A 17 -55.98 22.48 -3.55
C LEU A 17 -54.81 23.28 -4.16
N ALA A 18 -54.82 24.62 -4.07
CA ALA A 18 -53.69 25.45 -4.51
C ALA A 18 -52.53 25.51 -3.49
N LEU A 19 -52.82 25.32 -2.18
CA LEU A 19 -51.79 25.12 -1.15
C LEU A 19 -51.18 23.70 -1.14
N LEU A 20 -51.77 22.74 -1.86
CA LEU A 20 -51.16 21.41 -2.08
C LEU A 20 -50.33 21.31 -3.37
N ALA A 21 -50.34 22.33 -4.23
CA ALA A 21 -49.62 22.33 -5.51
C ALA A 21 -48.41 23.29 -5.55
N THR A 22 -48.08 23.94 -4.44
CA THR A 22 -46.92 24.83 -4.31
C THR A 22 -46.12 24.55 -3.02
N LEU A 23 -45.87 23.28 -2.71
CA LEU A 23 -44.57 22.91 -2.16
C LEU A 23 -43.71 22.43 -3.31
N THR A 24 -42.98 23.39 -3.85
CA THR A 24 -41.71 23.24 -4.54
C THR A 24 -41.01 21.93 -4.17
N LEU A 25 -40.68 21.15 -5.19
CA LEU A 25 -39.41 20.46 -5.40
C LEU A 25 -38.39 20.70 -4.28
N GLY A 26 -38.65 20.11 -3.11
CA GLY A 26 -37.66 19.93 -2.07
C GLY A 26 -36.82 18.78 -2.56
N SER A 27 -35.60 19.10 -2.95
CA SER A 27 -34.50 18.20 -3.25
C SER A 27 -34.78 16.79 -2.75
N ALA A 28 -34.98 15.85 -3.67
CA ALA A 28 -34.58 14.49 -3.40
C ALA A 28 -33.05 14.52 -3.26
N SER A 29 -32.57 15.10 -2.17
CA SER A 29 -31.32 14.69 -1.57
C SER A 29 -31.51 13.21 -1.34
N GLY A 30 -31.01 12.42 -2.30
CA GLY A 30 -30.94 10.98 -2.16
C GLY A 30 -30.42 10.73 -0.76
N LEU A 31 -31.25 10.13 0.08
CA LEU A 31 -30.78 9.57 1.34
C LEU A 31 -29.60 8.69 0.91
N ALA A 32 -28.39 9.14 1.22
CA ALA A 32 -27.22 8.31 1.06
C ALA A 32 -27.57 7.04 1.83
N THR A 33 -27.81 5.95 1.12
CA THR A 33 -28.07 4.67 1.75
C THR A 33 -26.89 4.41 2.67
N ALA A 34 -27.15 4.32 3.98
CA ALA A 34 -26.09 4.10 4.96
C ALA A 34 -25.27 2.90 4.53
N GLU A 35 -23.95 3.03 4.50
CA GLU A 35 -23.08 1.90 4.18
C GLU A 35 -23.04 0.93 5.38
N GLN A 36 -22.96 -0.36 5.09
CA GLN A 36 -22.90 -1.44 6.08
C GLN A 36 -21.69 -2.32 5.78
N ASP A 37 -20.95 -2.70 6.83
CA ASP A 37 -20.02 -3.82 6.73
C ASP A 37 -20.83 -5.12 6.67
N VAL A 38 -20.71 -5.83 5.55
CA VAL A 38 -21.43 -7.09 5.36
C VAL A 38 -20.67 -8.28 5.94
N LEU A 39 -19.41 -8.10 6.35
CA LEU A 39 -18.67 -9.10 7.09
C LEU A 39 -19.07 -9.10 8.57
N VAL A 40 -18.87 -10.24 9.19
CA VAL A 40 -19.05 -10.45 10.62
C VAL A 40 -17.69 -10.77 11.22
N ASN A 41 -17.37 -10.12 12.35
CA ASN A 41 -16.17 -10.40 13.13
C ASN A 41 -14.86 -10.29 12.34
N GLY A 42 -14.76 -9.31 11.44
CA GLY A 42 -13.53 -9.08 10.69
C GLY A 42 -12.43 -8.34 11.47
N ASN A 43 -12.78 -7.77 12.63
CA ASN A 43 -11.83 -7.29 13.64
C ASN A 43 -11.57 -8.32 14.76
N PHE A 44 -12.11 -9.53 14.63
CA PHE A 44 -11.84 -10.68 15.52
C PHE A 44 -12.21 -10.55 17.01
N GLU A 45 -12.86 -9.45 17.42
CA GLU A 45 -13.31 -9.21 18.80
C GLU A 45 -14.55 -10.05 19.21
N GLY A 46 -15.22 -10.67 18.24
CA GLY A 46 -16.30 -11.64 18.45
C GLY A 46 -15.82 -13.04 18.83
N GLY A 47 -14.52 -13.19 19.12
CA GLY A 47 -13.89 -14.44 19.56
C GLY A 47 -13.58 -15.41 18.42
N PHE A 48 -13.15 -16.62 18.80
CA PHE A 48 -12.67 -17.66 17.90
C PHE A 48 -13.39 -18.99 18.17
N THR A 49 -13.50 -19.80 17.13
CA THR A 49 -14.05 -21.15 17.19
C THR A 49 -12.99 -22.15 16.72
N GLN A 50 -12.90 -23.29 17.41
CA GLN A 50 -12.02 -24.38 17.00
C GLN A 50 -12.60 -25.06 15.75
N GLN A 51 -11.89 -25.00 14.63
CA GLN A 51 -12.27 -25.66 13.39
C GLN A 51 -11.43 -26.91 13.13
N PRO A 52 -12.07 -28.05 12.79
CA PRO A 52 -11.36 -29.27 12.44
C PRO A 52 -10.34 -29.05 11.32
N GLY A 53 -9.10 -29.49 11.54
CA GLY A 53 -8.02 -29.36 10.54
C GLY A 53 -7.34 -27.99 10.46
N CYS A 54 -7.79 -26.99 11.23
CA CYS A 54 -7.19 -25.65 11.21
C CYS A 54 -6.71 -25.21 12.60
N GLY A 55 -7.57 -25.27 13.62
CA GLY A 55 -7.31 -24.64 14.91
C GLY A 55 -8.31 -23.51 15.19
N GLN A 56 -7.86 -22.44 15.84
CA GLN A 56 -8.72 -21.32 16.23
C GLN A 56 -8.91 -20.34 15.07
N VAL A 57 -10.16 -20.17 14.64
CA VAL A 57 -10.55 -19.30 13.53
C VAL A 57 -11.63 -18.34 14.01
N GLY A 58 -11.55 -17.06 13.62
CA GLY A 58 -12.52 -16.03 14.03
C GLY A 58 -13.96 -16.51 13.89
N THR A 59 -14.78 -16.31 14.91
CA THR A 59 -16.20 -16.72 14.89
C THR A 59 -16.88 -16.16 13.64
N GLY A 60 -17.51 -17.01 12.83
CA GLY A 60 -18.15 -16.63 11.58
C GLY A 60 -17.27 -16.74 10.33
N TRP A 61 -15.98 -17.03 10.47
CA TRP A 61 -15.06 -17.32 9.37
C TRP A 61 -14.85 -18.83 9.23
N GLY A 62 -14.61 -19.32 8.00
CA GLY A 62 -14.09 -20.65 7.73
C GLY A 62 -12.60 -20.61 7.39
N CYS A 63 -11.95 -21.77 7.30
CA CYS A 63 -10.54 -21.90 6.96
C CYS A 63 -10.29 -22.95 5.87
N PHE A 64 -9.12 -22.90 5.23
CA PHE A 64 -8.72 -23.88 4.22
C PHE A 64 -7.19 -24.00 4.12
N THR A 65 -6.71 -25.18 3.71
CA THR A 65 -5.30 -25.38 3.38
C THR A 65 -5.15 -26.47 2.32
N ASN A 66 -4.05 -26.46 1.56
CA ASN A 66 -3.66 -27.56 0.67
C ASN A 66 -2.69 -28.56 1.33
N GLY A 67 -2.56 -28.52 2.67
CA GLY A 67 -1.76 -29.45 3.47
C GLY A 67 -0.51 -28.81 4.08
N GLY A 68 0.42 -29.66 4.54
CA GLY A 68 1.61 -29.22 5.29
C GLY A 68 1.29 -28.91 6.75
N THR A 69 2.28 -28.34 7.46
CA THR A 69 2.10 -27.93 8.86
C THR A 69 1.59 -26.49 8.91
N VAL A 70 0.26 -26.36 8.86
CA VAL A 70 -0.46 -25.09 8.99
C VAL A 70 -1.28 -25.09 10.26
N THR A 71 -1.15 -24.03 11.07
CA THR A 71 -1.93 -23.86 12.29
C THR A 71 -2.63 -22.51 12.30
N TYR A 72 -3.89 -22.50 12.72
CA TYR A 72 -4.68 -21.29 12.90
C TYR A 72 -4.81 -20.97 14.38
N GLY A 73 -4.58 -19.72 14.72
CA GLY A 73 -4.55 -19.24 16.09
C GLY A 73 -5.05 -17.80 16.19
N PHE A 74 -4.79 -17.19 17.33
CA PHE A 74 -5.00 -15.77 17.52
C PHE A 74 -3.91 -15.20 18.42
N TYR A 75 -3.72 -13.89 18.33
CA TYR A 75 -2.92 -13.15 19.30
C TYR A 75 -3.83 -12.32 20.22
N ASP A 76 -3.37 -12.10 21.45
CA ASP A 76 -3.96 -11.17 22.40
C ASP A 76 -3.15 -9.84 22.44
N ASP A 77 -3.74 -8.80 23.05
CA ASP A 77 -3.22 -7.41 23.16
C ASP A 77 -1.91 -7.29 23.97
N GLN A 78 -1.14 -8.36 24.13
CA GLN A 78 0.17 -8.26 24.75
C GLN A 78 1.18 -7.60 23.81
N TRP A 79 1.04 -7.79 22.48
CA TRP A 79 1.95 -7.24 21.47
C TRP A 79 1.23 -6.33 20.46
N LYS A 80 1.14 -5.03 20.79
CA LYS A 80 0.51 -4.00 19.94
C LYS A 80 0.87 -4.00 18.45
N PRO A 81 2.08 -4.38 17.99
CA PRO A 81 2.37 -4.40 16.55
C PRO A 81 1.60 -5.47 15.75
N VAL A 82 0.96 -6.44 16.41
CA VAL A 82 0.25 -7.55 15.77
C VAL A 82 -1.27 -7.50 15.94
N VAL A 83 -1.81 -6.38 16.42
CA VAL A 83 -3.25 -6.10 16.56
C VAL A 83 -3.50 -4.68 16.05
N ALA A 84 -4.51 -4.50 15.21
CA ALA A 84 -4.84 -3.26 14.54
C ALA A 84 -6.08 -2.58 15.13
N ASP A 85 -7.08 -3.37 15.50
CA ASP A 85 -8.29 -2.94 16.20
C ASP A 85 -8.58 -3.87 17.37
N GLY A 86 -9.06 -3.33 18.49
CA GLY A 86 -9.40 -4.14 19.66
C GLY A 86 -8.21 -4.88 20.30
N ALA A 87 -8.43 -6.13 20.67
CA ALA A 87 -7.51 -6.97 21.44
C ALA A 87 -7.05 -8.24 20.69
N HIS A 88 -7.64 -8.55 19.53
CA HIS A 88 -7.43 -9.82 18.85
C HIS A 88 -7.11 -9.66 17.36
N SER A 89 -6.21 -10.52 16.87
CA SER A 89 -5.99 -10.71 15.44
C SER A 89 -5.96 -12.19 15.09
N GLN A 90 -6.38 -12.53 13.87
CA GLN A 90 -6.27 -13.90 13.36
C GLN A 90 -4.82 -14.21 13.02
N LEU A 91 -4.31 -15.32 13.54
CA LEU A 91 -3.02 -15.89 13.16
C LEU A 91 -3.20 -17.03 12.16
N ILE A 92 -2.37 -17.03 11.12
CA ILE A 92 -2.10 -18.17 10.24
C ILE A 92 -0.60 -18.46 10.31
N GLU A 93 -0.23 -19.59 10.89
CA GLU A 93 1.15 -20.05 11.00
C GLU A 93 1.42 -21.13 9.94
N LEU A 94 2.49 -20.95 9.18
CA LEU A 94 3.01 -21.89 8.19
C LEU A 94 4.41 -22.35 8.62
N ASN A 95 4.54 -23.63 8.96
CA ASN A 95 5.78 -24.21 9.46
C ASN A 95 6.42 -25.14 8.43
N THR A 96 7.67 -24.84 8.06
CA THR A 96 8.48 -25.60 7.10
C THR A 96 9.74 -26.20 7.75
N MET A 97 9.84 -26.23 9.08
CA MET A 97 11.04 -26.67 9.84
C MET A 97 11.48 -28.11 9.55
N GLN A 98 10.56 -28.96 9.09
CA GLN A 98 10.80 -30.37 8.77
C GLN A 98 10.76 -30.66 7.26
N PHE A 99 10.62 -29.64 6.42
CA PHE A 99 10.40 -29.80 4.99
C PHE A 99 11.60 -29.32 4.17
N ALA A 100 11.86 -30.02 3.06
CA ALA A 100 12.91 -29.66 2.11
C ALA A 100 12.49 -28.48 1.23
N ALA A 101 13.47 -27.77 0.66
CA ALA A 101 13.22 -26.62 -0.23
C ALA A 101 12.40 -27.02 -1.47
N SER A 102 12.42 -28.30 -1.87
CA SER A 102 11.65 -28.83 -3.00
C SER A 102 10.15 -29.00 -2.73
N GLU A 103 9.65 -28.63 -1.54
CA GLU A 103 8.24 -28.72 -1.23
C GLU A 103 7.42 -27.74 -2.08
N ALA A 104 6.35 -28.24 -2.68
CA ALA A 104 5.39 -27.45 -3.46
C ALA A 104 4.78 -26.31 -2.64
N ASP A 105 4.09 -25.41 -3.35
CA ASP A 105 3.41 -24.26 -2.76
C ASP A 105 2.45 -24.66 -1.65
N ARG A 106 2.42 -23.86 -0.60
CA ARG A 106 1.47 -24.01 0.51
C ARG A 106 0.51 -22.83 0.53
N PHE A 107 -0.77 -23.16 0.54
CA PHE A 107 -1.86 -22.19 0.66
C PHE A 107 -2.57 -22.43 1.98
N ALA A 108 -2.78 -21.36 2.72
CA ALA A 108 -3.54 -21.35 3.97
C ALA A 108 -4.35 -20.06 4.03
N GLY A 109 -5.63 -20.11 4.35
CA GLY A 109 -6.45 -18.91 4.38
C GLY A 109 -7.74 -19.06 5.18
N ILE A 110 -8.42 -17.92 5.30
CA ILE A 110 -9.75 -17.80 5.88
C ILE A 110 -10.75 -17.31 4.83
N TYR A 111 -12.03 -17.63 5.03
CA TYR A 111 -13.10 -17.15 4.16
C TYR A 111 -14.37 -16.82 4.92
N GLN A 112 -15.20 -15.97 4.32
CA GLN A 112 -16.56 -15.72 4.81
C GLN A 112 -17.52 -15.52 3.64
N THR A 113 -18.66 -16.21 3.70
CA THR A 113 -19.72 -16.10 2.71
C THR A 113 -20.72 -15.03 3.15
N VAL A 114 -20.98 -14.05 2.29
CA VAL A 114 -21.82 -12.89 2.60
C VAL A 114 -22.84 -12.60 1.51
N ASN A 115 -23.96 -12.00 1.92
CA ASN A 115 -24.96 -11.46 0.99
C ASN A 115 -24.56 -10.05 0.55
N VAL A 116 -24.62 -9.79 -0.75
CA VAL A 116 -24.29 -8.50 -1.38
C VAL A 116 -25.39 -8.09 -2.37
N VAL A 117 -25.46 -6.82 -2.75
CA VAL A 117 -26.40 -6.35 -3.77
C VAL A 117 -25.73 -6.41 -5.14
N PRO A 118 -26.27 -7.17 -6.12
CA PRO A 118 -25.67 -7.27 -7.46
C PRO A 118 -25.45 -5.89 -8.09
N GLY A 119 -24.29 -5.68 -8.69
CA GLY A 119 -23.87 -4.42 -9.32
C GLY A 119 -23.52 -3.28 -8.35
N ALA A 120 -23.69 -3.46 -7.04
CA ALA A 120 -23.24 -2.48 -6.06
C ALA A 120 -21.73 -2.59 -5.84
N THR A 121 -21.09 -1.45 -5.58
CA THR A 121 -19.67 -1.40 -5.21
C THR A 121 -19.51 -1.57 -3.71
N TYR A 122 -18.55 -2.39 -3.31
CA TYR A 122 -18.14 -2.61 -1.93
C TYR A 122 -16.65 -2.27 -1.79
N THR A 123 -16.28 -1.66 -0.67
CA THR A 123 -14.89 -1.36 -0.31
C THR A 123 -14.38 -2.43 0.63
N LEU A 124 -13.40 -3.20 0.19
CA LEU A 124 -12.64 -4.11 1.04
C LEU A 124 -11.52 -3.32 1.73
N LYS A 125 -11.36 -3.51 3.04
CA LYS A 125 -10.20 -3.08 3.82
C LYS A 125 -9.71 -4.24 4.67
N LEU A 126 -8.41 -4.33 4.87
CA LEU A 126 -7.81 -5.20 5.86
C LEU A 126 -6.43 -4.69 6.26
N GLN A 127 -5.99 -5.10 7.44
CA GLN A 127 -4.64 -4.88 7.95
C GLN A 127 -3.99 -6.22 8.24
N GLY A 128 -2.68 -6.30 8.05
CA GLY A 128 -1.96 -7.52 8.33
C GLY A 128 -0.46 -7.39 8.28
N LEU A 129 0.20 -8.43 8.75
CA LEU A 129 1.64 -8.47 8.94
C LEU A 129 2.16 -9.88 8.68
N MET A 130 3.24 -9.98 7.92
CA MET A 130 4.01 -11.22 7.78
C MET A 130 5.25 -11.14 8.65
N ARG A 131 5.54 -12.22 9.39
CA ARG A 131 6.72 -12.32 10.23
C ARG A 131 7.34 -13.69 10.10
N GLU A 132 8.65 -13.76 10.09
CA GLU A 132 9.37 -15.01 9.97
C GLU A 132 10.32 -15.21 11.14
N ARG A 133 10.53 -16.47 11.52
CA ARG A 133 11.64 -16.83 12.40
C ARG A 133 12.97 -16.68 11.65
N ASN A 134 13.78 -15.71 12.08
CA ASN A 134 15.13 -15.43 11.55
C ASN A 134 15.14 -15.11 10.03
N PRO A 135 14.50 -14.02 9.58
CA PRO A 135 14.62 -13.56 8.21
C PRO A 135 16.07 -13.16 7.92
N GLN A 136 16.61 -13.62 6.78
CA GLN A 136 17.97 -13.32 6.37
C GLN A 136 17.99 -12.25 5.28
N ALA A 137 18.99 -11.37 5.33
CA ALA A 137 19.21 -10.38 4.28
C ALA A 137 19.67 -11.12 3.00
N GLY A 138 18.94 -10.92 1.89
CA GLY A 138 19.20 -11.57 0.60
C GLY A 138 18.23 -12.71 0.25
N GLU A 139 17.34 -13.11 1.17
CA GLU A 139 16.22 -14.00 0.83
C GLU A 139 15.21 -13.28 -0.04
N ASP A 140 14.58 -14.02 -0.97
CA ASP A 140 13.54 -13.47 -1.85
C ASP A 140 12.44 -12.82 -1.01
N ALA A 141 12.28 -11.51 -1.17
CA ALA A 141 11.22 -10.72 -0.52
C ALA A 141 9.82 -11.22 -0.90
N PHE A 142 9.73 -12.03 -1.94
CA PHE A 142 8.51 -12.50 -2.54
C PHE A 142 8.16 -13.96 -2.36
N ARG A 143 8.97 -14.69 -1.58
CA ARG A 143 8.73 -16.09 -1.20
C ARG A 143 7.41 -16.33 -0.47
N TYR A 144 6.83 -15.27 0.10
CA TYR A 144 5.50 -15.27 0.68
C TYR A 144 4.62 -14.19 0.07
N ARG A 145 3.32 -14.48 -0.01
CA ARG A 145 2.29 -13.53 -0.43
C ARG A 145 1.06 -13.65 0.42
N VAL A 146 0.42 -12.52 0.66
CA VAL A 146 -0.98 -12.49 1.08
C VAL A 146 -1.80 -12.10 -0.14
N GLN A 147 -2.88 -12.83 -0.38
CA GLN A 147 -3.79 -12.63 -1.50
C GLN A 147 -5.22 -12.54 -1.00
N TRP A 148 -6.05 -11.78 -1.71
CA TRP A 148 -7.49 -11.81 -1.55
C TRP A 148 -8.15 -12.25 -2.87
N GLY A 149 -9.35 -12.80 -2.78
CA GLY A 149 -10.13 -13.22 -3.94
C GLY A 149 -11.57 -13.55 -3.54
N PHE A 150 -12.43 -13.86 -4.51
CA PHE A 150 -13.81 -14.24 -4.19
C PHE A 150 -14.42 -15.18 -5.22
N THR A 151 -15.36 -16.01 -4.76
CA THR A 151 -16.28 -16.73 -5.67
C THR A 151 -17.55 -15.92 -5.88
N ALA A 152 -18.00 -15.85 -7.13
CA ALA A 152 -19.17 -15.06 -7.51
C ALA A 152 -20.51 -15.72 -7.15
N ASP A 153 -20.52 -17.03 -6.92
CA ASP A 153 -21.69 -17.84 -6.58
C ASP A 153 -21.83 -18.11 -5.08
N GLY A 154 -20.85 -17.68 -4.27
CA GLY A 154 -20.78 -18.00 -2.85
C GLY A 154 -20.28 -19.41 -2.55
N SER A 155 -19.63 -20.08 -3.50
CA SER A 155 -18.89 -21.32 -3.24
C SER A 155 -17.82 -21.09 -2.18
N GLN A 156 -17.62 -22.06 -1.28
CA GLN A 156 -16.56 -22.04 -0.26
C GLN A 156 -15.30 -22.78 -0.73
N ASP A 157 -15.34 -23.35 -1.94
CA ASP A 157 -14.20 -24.02 -2.54
C ASP A 157 -13.19 -23.00 -3.08
N TRP A 158 -12.15 -22.74 -2.29
CA TRP A 158 -11.09 -21.80 -2.61
C TRP A 158 -10.33 -22.16 -3.90
N THR A 159 -10.36 -23.43 -4.35
CA THR A 159 -9.69 -23.87 -5.58
C THR A 159 -10.36 -23.33 -6.84
N THR A 160 -11.61 -22.87 -6.73
CA THR A 160 -12.39 -22.29 -7.83
C THR A 160 -12.25 -20.77 -7.97
N VAL A 161 -11.50 -20.14 -7.06
CA VAL A 161 -11.24 -18.68 -7.09
C VAL A 161 -10.29 -18.36 -8.25
N ALA A 162 -10.80 -17.67 -9.27
CA ALA A 162 -10.05 -17.32 -10.48
C ALA A 162 -9.43 -15.91 -10.45
N ASN A 163 -9.74 -15.10 -9.45
CA ASN A 163 -9.44 -13.68 -9.38
C ASN A 163 -8.58 -13.31 -8.16
N TRP A 164 -7.60 -14.15 -7.83
CA TRP A 164 -6.64 -13.86 -6.77
C TRP A 164 -5.86 -12.59 -7.08
N GLN A 165 -5.78 -11.69 -6.10
CA GLN A 165 -4.99 -10.47 -6.17
C GLN A 165 -4.05 -10.41 -4.98
N GLU A 166 -2.78 -10.13 -5.25
CA GLU A 166 -1.77 -9.96 -4.21
C GLU A 166 -1.94 -8.64 -3.48
N LEU A 167 -1.78 -8.69 -2.15
CA LEU A 167 -1.64 -7.49 -1.35
C LEU A 167 -0.21 -6.98 -1.50
N PRO A 168 0.01 -5.65 -1.61
CA PRO A 168 1.33 -5.05 -1.76
C PRO A 168 2.07 -5.02 -0.41
N TRP A 169 2.18 -6.18 0.22
CA TRP A 169 2.79 -6.40 1.52
C TRP A 169 4.07 -7.19 1.31
N ASP A 170 5.16 -6.49 1.06
CA ASP A 170 6.46 -7.13 0.77
C ASP A 170 7.33 -7.28 2.02
N LYS A 171 6.92 -6.63 3.11
CA LYS A 171 7.67 -6.65 4.36
C LYS A 171 7.44 -7.94 5.12
N ILE A 172 8.53 -8.63 5.44
CA ILE A 172 8.58 -9.77 6.35
C ILE A 172 9.40 -9.35 7.57
N ASP A 173 8.74 -9.14 8.70
CA ASP A 173 9.41 -8.77 9.94
C ASP A 173 10.06 -9.98 10.61
N ASN A 174 11.01 -9.73 11.52
CA ASN A 174 11.41 -10.77 12.44
C ASN A 174 10.25 -11.07 13.40
N ARG A 175 9.94 -12.36 13.57
CA ARG A 175 8.88 -12.85 14.46
C ARG A 175 8.85 -12.18 15.83
N THR A 176 10.02 -11.96 16.43
CA THR A 176 10.17 -11.39 17.79
C THR A 176 10.34 -9.87 17.81
N SER A 177 10.36 -9.21 16.65
CA SER A 177 10.50 -7.75 16.55
C SER A 177 9.63 -7.17 15.43
N PRO A 178 8.30 -7.33 15.52
CA PRO A 178 7.38 -6.76 14.55
C PRO A 178 7.33 -5.24 14.62
N THR A 179 7.11 -4.63 13.47
CA THR A 179 7.13 -3.18 13.27
C THR A 179 5.75 -2.58 13.03
N GLY A 180 4.72 -3.43 12.91
CA GLY A 180 3.32 -3.04 12.77
C GLY A 180 2.67 -3.59 11.51
N MET A 181 1.34 -3.69 11.53
CA MET A 181 0.57 -4.14 10.37
C MET A 181 0.58 -3.13 9.22
N GLN A 182 0.63 -3.68 8.01
CA GLN A 182 0.41 -2.97 6.76
C GLN A 182 -1.09 -2.91 6.46
N SER A 183 -1.55 -1.86 5.79
CA SER A 183 -2.96 -1.69 5.43
C SER A 183 -3.18 -1.93 3.95
N PHE A 184 -4.36 -2.44 3.59
CA PHE A 184 -4.79 -2.59 2.21
C PHE A 184 -6.25 -2.13 2.07
N SER A 185 -6.57 -1.51 0.93
CA SER A 185 -7.94 -1.19 0.56
C SER A 185 -8.13 -1.25 -0.94
N THR A 186 -9.26 -1.81 -1.37
CA THR A 186 -9.66 -1.87 -2.78
C THR A 186 -11.19 -1.89 -2.88
N THR A 187 -11.72 -1.81 -4.09
CA THR A 187 -13.15 -1.89 -4.37
C THR A 187 -13.47 -3.11 -5.22
N LEU A 188 -14.62 -3.74 -4.96
CA LEU A 188 -15.19 -4.79 -5.80
C LEU A 188 -16.62 -4.43 -6.19
N VAL A 189 -17.01 -4.75 -7.42
CA VAL A 189 -18.40 -4.69 -7.86
C VAL A 189 -19.02 -6.07 -7.67
N ALA A 190 -20.09 -6.17 -6.90
CA ALA A 190 -20.72 -7.44 -6.57
C ALA A 190 -21.28 -8.12 -7.83
N PRO A 191 -20.78 -9.30 -8.22
CA PRO A 191 -21.20 -9.96 -9.45
C PRO A 191 -22.58 -10.61 -9.34
N SER A 192 -23.01 -10.94 -8.12
CA SER A 192 -24.27 -11.62 -7.83
C SER A 192 -24.84 -11.16 -6.48
N GLY A 193 -25.88 -11.82 -5.98
CA GLY A 193 -26.48 -11.54 -4.67
C GLY A 193 -25.70 -12.09 -3.48
N LYS A 194 -24.64 -12.87 -3.73
CA LYS A 194 -23.90 -13.61 -2.72
C LYS A 194 -22.46 -13.86 -3.20
N ILE A 195 -21.50 -13.67 -2.32
CA ILE A 195 -20.09 -14.00 -2.60
C ILE A 195 -19.48 -14.76 -1.43
N THR A 196 -18.38 -15.46 -1.67
CA THR A 196 -17.47 -15.85 -0.59
C THR A 196 -16.17 -15.09 -0.77
N LEU A 197 -15.81 -14.26 0.21
CA LEU A 197 -14.53 -13.57 0.27
C LEU A 197 -13.48 -14.53 0.84
N PHE A 198 -12.31 -14.59 0.22
CA PHE A 198 -11.17 -15.36 0.70
C PHE A 198 -9.97 -14.45 0.91
N ILE A 199 -9.22 -14.70 1.98
CA ILE A 199 -7.89 -14.14 2.21
C ILE A 199 -6.96 -15.31 2.49
N ARG A 200 -5.87 -15.41 1.73
CA ARG A 200 -4.90 -16.50 1.87
C ARG A 200 -3.48 -15.99 1.97
N VAL A 201 -2.68 -16.77 2.67
CA VAL A 201 -1.24 -16.78 2.59
C VAL A 201 -0.82 -17.82 1.57
N TRP A 202 0.17 -17.46 0.78
CA TRP A 202 0.83 -18.30 -0.19
C TRP A 202 2.32 -18.34 0.11
N LYS A 203 2.78 -19.48 0.62
CA LYS A 203 4.20 -19.84 0.64
C LYS A 203 4.56 -20.45 -0.68
N LYS A 204 5.52 -19.82 -1.36
CA LYS A 204 6.10 -20.35 -2.57
C LYS A 204 7.10 -21.44 -2.21
N TRP A 205 7.23 -22.39 -3.11
CA TRP A 205 8.27 -23.40 -3.11
C TRP A 205 9.68 -22.81 -2.87
N GLY A 206 10.61 -23.67 -2.48
CA GLY A 206 11.98 -23.26 -2.17
C GLY A 206 12.20 -22.81 -0.72
N THR A 207 11.15 -22.39 -0.01
CA THR A 207 11.27 -21.93 1.38
C THR A 207 11.27 -23.12 2.34
N ALA A 208 12.41 -23.42 2.95
CA ALA A 208 12.61 -24.51 3.91
C ALA A 208 13.21 -24.03 5.22
N TYR A 209 12.98 -24.77 6.30
CA TYR A 209 13.49 -24.45 7.63
C TYR A 209 13.02 -23.09 8.18
N LYS A 210 11.83 -22.65 7.76
CA LYS A 210 11.21 -21.39 8.17
C LYS A 210 9.88 -21.61 8.88
N GLU A 211 9.54 -20.65 9.73
CA GLU A 211 8.24 -20.52 10.37
C GLU A 211 7.74 -19.12 10.03
N LEU A 212 6.63 -19.06 9.30
CA LEU A 212 5.96 -17.82 8.91
C LEU A 212 4.70 -17.66 9.75
N ASP A 213 4.59 -16.51 10.40
CA ASP A 213 3.38 -16.02 11.06
C ASP A 213 2.75 -14.92 10.21
N VAL A 214 1.47 -15.11 9.85
CA VAL A 214 0.68 -14.04 9.25
C VAL A 214 -0.44 -13.64 10.20
N ASN A 215 -0.43 -12.38 10.61
CA ASN A 215 -1.49 -11.78 11.40
C ASN A 215 -2.42 -10.98 10.48
N LEU A 216 -3.73 -11.17 10.63
CA LEU A 216 -4.77 -10.45 9.90
C LEU A 216 -5.76 -9.82 10.89
N ASP A 217 -6.17 -8.59 10.60
CA ASP A 217 -7.10 -7.83 11.45
C ASP A 217 -7.79 -6.70 10.66
N ALA A 218 -8.81 -6.08 11.26
CA ALA A 218 -9.59 -4.97 10.72
C ALA A 218 -10.13 -5.23 9.31
N ILE A 219 -10.54 -6.47 9.04
CA ILE A 219 -11.11 -6.89 7.76
C ILE A 219 -12.54 -6.36 7.69
N SER A 220 -12.87 -5.60 6.65
CA SER A 220 -14.22 -5.08 6.44
C SER A 220 -14.58 -5.06 4.96
N LEU A 221 -15.85 -5.30 4.65
CA LEU A 221 -16.40 -5.19 3.30
C LEU A 221 -17.61 -4.27 3.35
N VAL A 222 -17.37 -2.98 3.14
CA VAL A 222 -18.36 -1.93 3.38
C VAL A 222 -19.02 -1.51 2.08
N GLY A 223 -20.36 -1.53 2.05
CA GLY A 223 -21.11 -1.08 0.89
C GLY A 223 -22.60 -1.07 1.15
N LYS A 224 -23.39 -1.36 0.12
CA LYS A 224 -24.86 -1.29 0.23
C LYS A 224 -25.40 -2.32 1.25
N PRO A 225 -26.29 -1.92 2.17
CA PRO A 225 -26.86 -2.82 3.18
C PRO A 225 -27.56 -4.03 2.59
N THR A 226 -27.43 -5.16 3.27
CA THR A 226 -28.11 -6.41 2.92
C THR A 226 -28.87 -6.99 4.11
N LYS A 227 -29.95 -7.73 3.83
CA LYS A 227 -30.68 -8.45 4.88
C LYS A 227 -29.89 -9.70 5.27
N GLY A 228 -29.64 -9.88 6.56
CA GLY A 228 -29.08 -11.12 7.11
C GLY A 228 -27.68 -11.03 7.76
N VAL A 229 -27.11 -9.84 7.93
CA VAL A 229 -25.91 -9.70 8.78
C VAL A 229 -26.34 -9.93 10.23
N VAL A 230 -26.04 -11.11 10.78
CA VAL A 230 -26.19 -11.37 12.21
C VAL A 230 -25.03 -10.69 12.91
N ALA A 231 -25.28 -9.53 13.53
CA ALA A 231 -24.30 -8.92 14.42
C ALA A 231 -24.02 -9.91 15.57
N ILE A 232 -22.75 -10.32 15.74
CA ILE A 232 -22.34 -11.05 16.94
C ILE A 232 -22.39 -10.03 18.09
N PRO A 233 -23.10 -10.33 19.21
CA PRO A 233 -23.07 -9.46 20.39
C PRO A 233 -21.62 -9.25 20.82
N PRO A 234 -21.23 -8.04 21.26
CA PRO A 234 -19.89 -7.82 21.79
C PRO A 234 -19.62 -8.84 22.91
N ALA A 235 -18.49 -9.54 22.83
CA ALA A 235 -18.05 -10.39 23.92
C ALA A 235 -17.98 -9.51 25.18
N LYS A 236 -18.62 -9.98 26.26
CA LYS A 236 -18.64 -9.25 27.53
C LYS A 236 -17.19 -8.99 27.95
N PRO A 237 -16.76 -7.72 28.12
CA PRO A 237 -15.37 -7.45 28.45
C PRO A 237 -15.02 -8.13 29.78
N PRO A 238 -13.83 -8.75 29.91
CA PRO A 238 -13.35 -9.16 31.22
C PRO A 238 -13.27 -7.91 32.11
N VAL A 239 -14.00 -7.96 33.22
CA VAL A 239 -14.04 -6.88 34.21
C VAL A 239 -12.66 -6.79 34.87
N VAL A 240 -11.85 -5.84 34.44
CA VAL A 240 -10.70 -5.36 35.21
C VAL A 240 -11.15 -4.08 35.92
N VAL A 241 -11.40 -4.19 37.22
CA VAL A 241 -11.65 -3.03 38.08
C VAL A 241 -10.32 -2.28 38.26
N ILE A 242 -10.22 -1.08 37.70
CA ILE A 242 -9.21 -0.08 38.10
C ILE A 242 -9.97 1.16 38.60
N PRO A 243 -9.80 1.59 39.86
CA PRO A 243 -10.51 2.74 40.42
C PRO A 243 -9.95 4.08 39.91
N GLY A 244 -10.85 4.95 39.45
CA GLY A 244 -10.70 6.41 39.40
C GLY A 244 -9.85 6.99 38.27
N ASP A 245 -10.45 7.74 37.34
CA ASP A 245 -10.52 9.20 37.51
C ASP A 245 -11.38 9.88 36.44
N LYS A 246 -11.89 11.05 36.81
CA LYS A 246 -13.00 11.80 36.19
C LYS A 246 -12.57 12.53 34.91
N THR A 247 -13.41 12.46 33.87
CA THR A 247 -13.31 13.29 32.65
C THR A 247 -14.03 14.65 32.82
N PRO A 248 -13.45 15.77 32.35
CA PRO A 248 -14.21 16.99 32.04
C PRO A 248 -14.63 17.02 30.54
N PRO A 249 -15.65 17.83 30.18
CA PRO A 249 -16.42 17.67 28.94
C PRO A 249 -15.73 18.24 27.69
N VAL A 250 -16.04 17.61 26.56
CA VAL A 250 -15.56 17.92 25.20
C VAL A 250 -16.29 19.15 24.63
N VAL A 251 -15.53 20.12 24.12
CA VAL A 251 -16.05 21.24 23.33
C VAL A 251 -16.27 20.78 21.89
N VAL A 252 -17.49 20.93 21.40
CA VAL A 252 -17.90 20.62 20.02
C VAL A 252 -17.48 21.77 19.11
N VAL A 253 -16.72 21.47 18.05
CA VAL A 253 -16.46 22.41 16.94
C VAL A 253 -17.25 21.92 15.70
N PRO A 254 -17.98 22.79 14.97
CA PRO A 254 -18.80 22.38 13.83
C PRO A 254 -17.96 22.03 12.59
N PRO A 255 -18.51 21.22 11.66
CA PRO A 255 -17.76 20.70 10.52
C PRO A 255 -17.54 21.76 9.44
N ALA A 256 -16.29 21.86 8.98
CA ALA A 256 -15.94 22.63 7.78
C ALA A 256 -16.46 21.93 6.51
N GLU A 257 -16.98 22.72 5.57
CA GLU A 257 -17.53 22.27 4.30
C GLU A 257 -16.49 21.53 3.44
N LYS A 258 -16.96 20.46 2.78
CA LYS A 258 -16.16 19.61 1.87
C LYS A 258 -15.76 20.38 0.61
N PRO A 259 -14.48 20.41 0.21
CA PRO A 259 -14.10 20.83 -1.13
C PRO A 259 -14.58 19.79 -2.15
N VAL A 260 -15.21 20.29 -3.22
CA VAL A 260 -15.65 19.52 -4.38
C VAL A 260 -14.44 18.89 -5.06
N ALA A 261 -14.48 17.56 -5.27
CA ALA A 261 -13.43 16.84 -5.98
C ALA A 261 -13.33 17.37 -7.43
N ALA A 262 -12.12 17.80 -7.81
CA ALA A 262 -11.82 18.13 -9.20
C ALA A 262 -11.97 16.87 -10.08
N ALA A 263 -12.45 17.08 -11.31
CA ALA A 263 -12.55 16.03 -12.33
C ALA A 263 -11.21 15.31 -12.55
N PRO A 264 -11.20 14.03 -12.93
CA PRO A 264 -9.97 13.30 -13.22
C PRO A 264 -9.18 14.03 -14.32
N ALA A 265 -7.93 14.38 -14.02
CA ALA A 265 -7.06 15.07 -14.98
C ALA A 265 -6.87 14.20 -16.23
N ALA A 266 -7.18 14.77 -17.40
CA ALA A 266 -6.84 14.20 -18.69
C ALA A 266 -5.33 14.31 -18.89
N CYS A 267 -4.67 13.19 -19.15
CA CYS A 267 -3.24 13.15 -19.46
C CYS A 267 -3.05 13.15 -20.97
N GLY A 268 -2.07 13.93 -21.42
CA GLY A 268 -1.87 14.21 -22.84
C GLY A 268 -0.87 15.35 -23.03
N GLY A 269 -0.19 15.33 -24.17
CA GLY A 269 0.88 16.27 -24.49
C GLY A 269 2.08 15.55 -25.12
N ALA A 270 3.20 16.26 -25.24
CA ALA A 270 4.43 15.68 -25.76
C ALA A 270 4.91 14.53 -24.87
N ASN A 271 5.24 13.39 -25.47
CA ASN A 271 5.95 12.32 -24.81
C ASN A 271 7.34 12.83 -24.41
N LEU A 272 7.66 12.75 -23.12
CA LEU A 272 8.96 13.16 -22.60
C LEU A 272 10.03 12.06 -22.74
N LEU A 273 9.63 10.81 -22.95
CA LEU A 273 10.56 9.73 -23.24
C LEU A 273 11.02 9.81 -24.70
N VAL A 274 12.33 9.68 -24.89
CA VAL A 274 12.95 9.54 -26.20
C VAL A 274 12.88 8.08 -26.63
N ASN A 275 12.41 7.85 -27.86
CA ASN A 275 12.43 6.54 -28.50
C ASN A 275 11.79 5.42 -27.65
N GLY A 276 10.65 5.72 -27.03
CA GLY A 276 9.89 4.73 -26.25
C GLY A 276 8.99 3.84 -27.12
N ASP A 277 8.78 4.22 -28.38
CA ASP A 277 8.24 3.42 -29.47
C ASP A 277 9.33 2.62 -30.21
N PHE A 278 10.60 2.79 -29.84
CA PHE A 278 11.76 2.05 -30.34
C PHE A 278 12.06 2.17 -31.86
N GLU A 279 11.32 2.98 -32.61
CA GLU A 279 11.51 3.23 -34.05
C GLU A 279 12.75 4.06 -34.40
N GLY A 280 13.33 4.75 -33.43
CA GLY A 280 14.61 5.47 -33.56
C GLY A 280 15.83 4.55 -33.69
N GLY A 281 15.64 3.24 -33.50
CA GLY A 281 16.67 2.20 -33.57
C GLY A 281 17.39 1.96 -32.26
N PHE A 282 18.45 1.15 -32.30
CA PHE A 282 19.08 0.53 -31.12
C PHE A 282 20.60 0.77 -31.09
N VAL A 283 21.18 0.69 -29.88
CA VAL A 283 22.62 0.64 -29.60
C VAL A 283 22.86 -0.58 -28.70
N ASN A 284 23.65 -1.55 -29.17
CA ASN A 284 23.91 -2.80 -28.45
C ASN A 284 22.63 -3.53 -28.00
N GLY A 285 21.61 -3.56 -28.86
CA GLY A 285 20.33 -4.21 -28.57
C GLY A 285 19.39 -3.44 -27.65
N VAL A 286 19.77 -2.23 -27.21
CA VAL A 286 18.95 -1.37 -26.35
C VAL A 286 18.47 -0.16 -27.15
N GLY A 287 17.20 0.22 -27.04
CA GLY A 287 16.64 1.38 -27.73
C GLY A 287 17.51 2.63 -27.54
N LYS A 288 17.81 3.36 -28.61
CA LYS A 288 18.60 4.60 -28.53
C LYS A 288 18.01 5.53 -27.48
N GLY A 289 18.86 6.05 -26.59
CA GLY A 289 18.44 6.90 -25.47
C GLY A 289 18.06 6.14 -24.19
N TRP A 290 18.00 4.81 -24.24
CA TRP A 290 17.83 3.95 -23.07
C TRP A 290 19.17 3.33 -22.67
N THR A 291 19.27 2.91 -21.41
CA THR A 291 20.42 2.18 -20.88
C THR A 291 19.97 0.91 -20.17
N ALA A 292 20.67 -0.19 -20.43
CA ALA A 292 20.40 -1.49 -19.84
C ALA A 292 20.99 -1.64 -18.43
N PHE A 293 20.36 -2.47 -17.60
CA PHE A 293 20.88 -2.91 -16.31
C PHE A 293 20.40 -4.33 -15.97
N ASN A 294 21.19 -5.06 -15.19
CA ASN A 294 20.83 -6.38 -14.65
C ASN A 294 21.57 -6.64 -13.34
N ASN A 295 21.19 -7.71 -12.62
CA ASN A 295 21.85 -8.14 -11.38
C ASN A 295 22.79 -9.35 -11.56
N GLY A 296 23.32 -9.55 -12.78
CA GLY A 296 24.19 -10.67 -13.14
C GLY A 296 23.47 -11.86 -13.79
N GLY A 297 24.25 -12.76 -14.40
CA GLY A 297 23.75 -13.90 -15.20
C GLY A 297 23.67 -13.61 -16.71
N ALA A 298 23.05 -14.51 -17.47
CA ALA A 298 22.86 -14.38 -18.92
C ALA A 298 21.64 -13.50 -19.25
N ALA A 299 21.77 -12.19 -19.06
CA ALA A 299 20.80 -11.23 -19.56
C ALA A 299 21.21 -10.79 -20.97
N ALA A 300 20.26 -10.79 -21.91
CA ALA A 300 20.47 -10.28 -23.26
C ALA A 300 19.44 -9.19 -23.58
N TYR A 301 19.88 -8.24 -24.41
CA TYR A 301 19.07 -7.14 -24.87
C TYR A 301 19.08 -7.18 -26.39
N GLY A 302 17.90 -7.08 -26.97
CA GLY A 302 17.74 -7.15 -28.40
C GLY A 302 16.56 -6.33 -28.85
N PHE A 303 16.28 -6.44 -30.13
CA PHE A 303 15.07 -5.93 -30.73
C PHE A 303 14.47 -7.03 -31.57
N TYR A 304 13.15 -7.08 -31.59
CA TYR A 304 12.44 -8.01 -32.45
C TYR A 304 12.37 -7.40 -33.86
N ASP A 305 12.89 -8.12 -34.86
CA ASP A 305 12.71 -7.84 -36.30
C ASP A 305 11.57 -8.69 -36.92
N GLU A 306 10.94 -9.56 -36.12
CA GLU A 306 9.76 -10.30 -36.54
C GLU A 306 8.58 -9.33 -36.68
N MET A 307 8.26 -8.98 -37.93
CA MET A 307 7.21 -7.99 -38.30
C MET A 307 5.76 -8.49 -38.07
N TRP A 308 5.54 -9.38 -37.10
CA TRP A 308 4.23 -9.97 -36.85
C TRP A 308 3.46 -9.10 -35.85
N THR A 309 2.23 -8.74 -36.21
CA THR A 309 1.34 -7.84 -35.44
C THR A 309 1.14 -8.16 -33.96
N PRO A 310 1.27 -9.42 -33.47
CA PRO A 310 1.05 -9.69 -32.05
C PRO A 310 2.14 -9.13 -31.10
N VAL A 311 3.39 -9.00 -31.56
CA VAL A 311 4.57 -8.72 -30.68
C VAL A 311 5.13 -7.30 -30.81
N ILE A 312 4.46 -6.43 -31.56
CA ILE A 312 4.76 -5.00 -31.71
C ILE A 312 3.41 -4.27 -31.62
N LYS A 313 3.34 -3.21 -30.80
CA LYS A 313 2.10 -2.46 -30.58
C LYS A 313 1.84 -1.43 -31.66
N ASP A 314 2.88 -0.75 -32.11
CA ASP A 314 2.87 0.24 -33.20
C ASP A 314 4.24 0.24 -33.90
N GLY A 315 4.28 0.61 -35.18
CA GLY A 315 5.54 0.64 -35.93
C GLY A 315 6.08 -0.74 -36.35
N LYS A 316 7.41 -0.89 -36.28
CA LYS A 316 8.19 -2.02 -36.79
C LYS A 316 9.12 -2.64 -35.75
N HIS A 317 9.35 -2.00 -34.61
CA HIS A 317 10.33 -2.41 -33.63
C HIS A 317 9.77 -2.36 -32.21
N GLY A 318 10.17 -3.32 -31.39
CA GLY A 318 9.99 -3.30 -29.95
C GLY A 318 11.28 -3.70 -29.24
N GLN A 319 11.39 -3.34 -27.96
CA GLN A 319 12.51 -3.75 -27.13
C GLN A 319 12.30 -5.18 -26.62
N LEU A 320 13.31 -6.03 -26.80
CA LEU A 320 13.39 -7.34 -26.18
C LEU A 320 14.35 -7.30 -24.98
N ILE A 321 13.90 -7.87 -23.86
CA ILE A 321 14.73 -8.15 -22.69
C ILE A 321 14.64 -9.64 -22.42
N GLU A 322 15.78 -10.32 -22.44
CA GLU A 322 15.87 -11.76 -22.21
C GLU A 322 16.57 -12.03 -20.88
N ILE A 323 15.99 -12.94 -20.09
CA ILE A 323 16.62 -13.49 -18.89
C ILE A 323 16.75 -14.99 -19.08
N ASN A 324 18.00 -15.44 -19.28
CA ASN A 324 18.33 -16.84 -19.48
C ASN A 324 18.92 -17.47 -18.19
N THR A 325 18.43 -18.65 -17.84
CA THR A 325 18.88 -19.44 -16.68
C THR A 325 19.37 -20.83 -17.03
N TRP A 326 19.77 -21.04 -18.27
CA TRP A 326 20.50 -22.24 -18.68
C TRP A 326 21.83 -22.34 -17.94
N GLY A 327 22.07 -23.51 -17.35
CA GLY A 327 23.25 -23.75 -16.51
C GLY A 327 23.20 -23.15 -15.11
N LEU A 328 22.10 -22.46 -14.73
CA LEU A 328 21.86 -22.01 -13.37
C LEU A 328 21.10 -23.05 -12.56
N ALA A 329 21.38 -23.11 -11.26
CA ALA A 329 20.67 -23.99 -10.33
C ALA A 329 19.33 -23.36 -9.92
N ALA A 330 18.35 -24.20 -9.56
CA ALA A 330 17.10 -23.72 -8.98
C ALA A 330 17.32 -22.95 -7.66
N SER A 331 18.41 -23.21 -6.95
CA SER A 331 18.80 -22.46 -5.74
C SER A 331 19.37 -21.07 -6.02
N ASP A 332 19.66 -20.72 -7.27
CA ASP A 332 20.25 -19.43 -7.60
C ASP A 332 19.23 -18.30 -7.37
N PRO A 333 19.68 -17.13 -6.88
CA PRO A 333 18.80 -16.01 -6.56
C PRO A 333 18.12 -15.43 -7.80
N ASP A 334 17.06 -14.66 -7.55
CA ASP A 334 16.29 -13.94 -8.57
C ASP A 334 17.17 -13.23 -9.60
N ARG A 335 16.71 -13.25 -10.84
CA ARG A 335 17.35 -12.58 -11.97
C ARG A 335 16.50 -11.40 -12.39
N THR A 336 17.15 -10.26 -12.57
CA THR A 336 16.51 -9.04 -13.07
C THR A 336 17.30 -8.48 -14.24
N ALA A 337 16.58 -8.00 -15.24
CA ALA A 337 17.12 -7.28 -16.37
C ALA A 337 16.12 -6.20 -16.78
N GLY A 338 16.59 -5.01 -17.09
CA GLY A 338 15.74 -3.87 -17.39
C GLY A 338 16.43 -2.82 -18.23
N ILE A 339 15.65 -1.80 -18.59
CA ILE A 339 16.11 -0.59 -19.24
C ILE A 339 15.62 0.63 -18.47
N TYR A 340 16.41 1.70 -18.48
CA TYR A 340 16.04 2.98 -17.91
C TYR A 340 16.37 4.14 -18.84
N GLN A 341 15.72 5.27 -18.61
CA GLN A 341 16.04 6.55 -19.23
C GLN A 341 15.99 7.65 -18.18
N THR A 342 16.96 8.57 -18.24
CA THR A 342 16.88 9.81 -17.46
C THR A 342 16.14 10.87 -18.27
N VAL A 343 14.99 11.31 -17.77
CA VAL A 343 14.06 12.23 -18.42
C VAL A 343 14.17 13.60 -17.78
N GLY A 344 14.28 14.65 -18.59
CA GLY A 344 14.26 16.05 -18.16
C GLY A 344 13.02 16.81 -18.63
N GLY A 345 12.85 18.05 -18.19
CA GLY A 345 11.73 18.90 -18.59
C GLY A 345 10.44 18.61 -17.85
N LEU A 346 10.51 17.86 -16.74
CA LEU A 346 9.38 17.68 -15.86
C LEU A 346 9.19 18.94 -14.99
N LYS A 347 8.01 19.09 -14.40
CA LYS A 347 7.75 20.08 -13.37
C LYS A 347 7.58 19.36 -12.04
N ALA A 348 8.44 19.67 -11.07
CA ALA A 348 8.35 19.10 -9.73
C ALA A 348 6.93 19.28 -9.15
N GLY A 349 6.36 18.20 -8.63
CA GLY A 349 4.99 18.14 -8.08
C GLY A 349 3.87 18.03 -9.13
N ALA A 350 4.16 18.21 -10.43
CA ALA A 350 3.17 17.96 -11.47
C ALA A 350 2.95 16.45 -11.66
N THR A 351 1.72 16.09 -12.03
CA THR A 351 1.34 14.71 -12.31
C THR A 351 1.66 14.35 -13.75
N TYR A 352 2.28 13.19 -13.91
CA TYR A 352 2.57 12.57 -15.20
C TYR A 352 1.95 11.17 -15.25
N GLU A 353 1.63 10.73 -16.45
CA GLU A 353 1.18 9.38 -16.74
C GLU A 353 2.25 8.64 -17.53
N LEU A 354 2.71 7.52 -16.96
CA LEU A 354 3.47 6.51 -17.66
C LEU A 354 2.49 5.57 -18.35
N SER A 355 2.69 5.29 -19.63
CA SER A 355 2.03 4.22 -20.36
C SER A 355 3.09 3.30 -20.97
N LEU A 356 2.84 1.99 -20.99
CA LEU A 356 3.68 1.03 -21.69
C LEU A 356 2.85 -0.15 -22.17
N TRP A 357 3.33 -0.80 -23.22
CA TRP A 357 2.77 -2.04 -23.74
C TRP A 357 3.82 -3.14 -23.69
N GLY A 358 3.37 -4.37 -23.51
CA GLY A 358 4.28 -5.49 -23.54
C GLY A 358 3.63 -6.83 -23.29
N MET A 359 4.49 -7.85 -23.23
CA MET A 359 4.11 -9.23 -22.95
C MET A 359 5.29 -10.04 -22.41
N LEU A 360 4.96 -11.12 -21.72
CA LEU A 360 5.90 -12.14 -21.27
C LEU A 360 5.82 -13.35 -22.21
N ARG A 361 6.96 -13.89 -22.62
CA ARG A 361 7.02 -15.10 -23.46
C ARG A 361 8.09 -16.09 -23.01
N GLU A 362 7.90 -17.34 -23.39
CA GLU A 362 8.84 -18.45 -23.17
C GLU A 362 8.83 -19.46 -24.33
N GLU A 363 9.85 -20.31 -24.40
CA GLU A 363 9.98 -21.32 -25.45
C GLU A 363 8.80 -22.31 -25.48
N ALA A 364 8.39 -22.80 -24.30
CA ALA A 364 7.34 -23.80 -24.15
C ALA A 364 6.51 -23.52 -22.89
N ALA A 365 5.24 -23.92 -22.89
CA ALA A 365 4.37 -23.73 -21.75
C ALA A 365 4.77 -24.63 -20.57
N HIS A 366 4.95 -24.03 -19.39
CA HIS A 366 5.25 -24.75 -18.16
C HIS A 366 4.08 -24.69 -17.16
N SER A 367 2.98 -25.39 -17.46
CA SER A 367 1.74 -25.35 -16.65
C SER A 367 1.87 -25.90 -15.22
N GLY A 368 2.94 -26.66 -14.93
CA GLY A 368 3.26 -27.14 -13.59
C GLY A 368 4.07 -26.17 -12.73
N GLU A 369 4.48 -25.01 -13.28
CA GLU A 369 5.25 -24.01 -12.55
C GLU A 369 4.37 -22.85 -12.05
N ASP A 370 4.92 -22.06 -11.13
CA ASP A 370 4.30 -20.82 -10.66
C ASP A 370 3.93 -19.95 -11.88
N ALA A 371 2.63 -19.67 -12.06
CA ALA A 371 2.10 -18.80 -13.12
C ALA A 371 2.70 -17.39 -13.06
N PHE A 372 3.25 -17.02 -11.91
CA PHE A 372 3.83 -15.74 -11.59
C PHE A 372 5.35 -15.76 -11.48
N ARG A 373 6.02 -16.83 -11.94
CA ARG A 373 7.49 -16.97 -11.94
C ARG A 373 8.23 -15.84 -12.68
N TYR A 374 7.53 -15.14 -13.55
CA TYR A 374 8.00 -13.96 -14.27
C TYR A 374 7.13 -12.74 -13.97
N ARG A 375 7.77 -11.58 -13.95
CA ARG A 375 7.15 -10.29 -13.63
C ARG A 375 7.77 -9.18 -14.44
N VAL A 376 6.95 -8.18 -14.76
CA VAL A 376 7.43 -6.88 -15.22
C VAL A 376 7.13 -5.87 -14.13
N LEU A 377 8.11 -5.02 -13.82
CA LEU A 377 7.96 -3.93 -12.87
C LEU A 377 8.43 -2.63 -13.50
N TRP A 378 7.83 -1.52 -13.10
CA TRP A 378 8.32 -0.18 -13.42
C TRP A 378 8.64 0.59 -12.14
N GLY A 379 9.50 1.60 -12.23
CA GLY A 379 9.84 2.44 -11.09
C GLY A 379 10.45 3.77 -11.52
N TYR A 380 10.64 4.68 -10.55
CA TYR A 380 11.26 5.97 -10.82
C TYR A 380 12.08 6.50 -9.64
N ALA A 381 13.16 7.22 -9.95
CA ALA A 381 14.03 7.86 -8.95
C ALA A 381 14.36 9.30 -9.33
N ALA A 382 14.89 10.08 -8.38
CA ALA A 382 15.47 11.38 -8.67
C ALA A 382 16.74 11.21 -9.54
N ALA A 383 17.02 12.17 -10.41
CA ALA A 383 18.06 12.03 -11.44
C ALA A 383 19.52 12.11 -10.93
N ASP A 384 19.71 12.35 -9.63
CA ASP A 384 20.99 12.26 -8.92
C ASP A 384 21.28 10.84 -8.38
N ALA A 385 20.34 9.90 -8.53
CA ALA A 385 20.52 8.48 -8.23
C ALA A 385 21.44 7.80 -9.25
N ASP A 386 22.25 6.83 -8.79
CA ASP A 386 22.87 5.87 -9.69
C ASP A 386 21.76 5.08 -10.37
N PRO A 387 21.63 5.12 -11.69
CA PRO A 387 20.55 4.44 -12.39
C PRO A 387 20.71 2.92 -12.45
N SER A 388 21.73 2.36 -11.79
CA SER A 388 21.75 0.94 -11.44
C SER A 388 20.57 0.61 -10.49
N ALA A 389 19.95 -0.57 -10.64
CA ALA A 389 18.65 -0.94 -10.05
C ALA A 389 18.45 -0.73 -8.52
N ASN A 390 19.52 -0.43 -7.79
CA ASN A 390 19.55 -0.36 -6.33
C ASN A 390 18.94 0.93 -5.76
N ASP A 391 18.93 2.03 -6.50
CA ASP A 391 18.40 3.32 -6.01
C ASP A 391 16.90 3.49 -6.28
N ILE A 392 16.34 2.71 -7.20
CA ILE A 392 14.90 2.64 -7.44
C ILE A 392 14.28 1.74 -6.37
N THR A 393 13.61 2.37 -5.40
CA THR A 393 13.02 1.67 -4.23
C THR A 393 11.51 1.49 -4.34
N ASN A 394 10.88 2.05 -5.37
CA ASN A 394 9.44 2.12 -5.59
C ASN A 394 9.01 1.29 -6.80
N TRP A 395 9.52 0.06 -6.93
CA TRP A 395 9.09 -0.85 -7.99
C TRP A 395 7.61 -1.19 -7.85
N VAL A 396 6.86 -1.01 -8.94
CA VAL A 396 5.44 -1.33 -9.04
C VAL A 396 5.28 -2.40 -10.12
N GLU A 397 4.60 -3.48 -9.76
CA GLU A 397 4.29 -4.56 -10.70
C GLU A 397 3.35 -4.07 -11.81
N VAL A 398 3.67 -4.49 -13.03
CA VAL A 398 2.82 -4.34 -14.20
C VAL A 398 1.95 -5.59 -14.28
N SER A 399 0.63 -5.42 -14.30
CA SER A 399 -0.37 -6.50 -14.22
C SER A 399 -0.49 -7.30 -15.53
N TRP A 400 0.61 -7.88 -15.99
CA TRP A 400 0.68 -8.76 -17.15
C TRP A 400 0.91 -10.19 -16.67
N ASP A 401 -0.19 -10.93 -16.50
CA ASP A 401 -0.16 -12.25 -15.86
C ASP A 401 -0.04 -13.42 -16.85
N THR A 402 -0.19 -13.16 -18.15
CA THR A 402 -0.14 -14.21 -19.16
C THR A 402 1.26 -14.34 -19.74
N ILE A 403 1.81 -15.56 -19.67
CA ILE A 403 3.06 -15.94 -20.32
C ILE A 403 2.69 -16.71 -21.58
N TYR A 404 3.03 -16.18 -22.75
CA TYR A 404 2.74 -16.83 -24.03
C TYR A 404 3.91 -17.72 -24.48
N THR A 405 3.64 -18.72 -25.31
CA THR A 405 4.72 -19.42 -26.00
C THR A 405 5.22 -18.55 -27.17
N ARG A 406 6.52 -18.64 -27.48
CA ARG A 406 7.11 -17.94 -28.63
C ARG A 406 6.41 -18.26 -29.96
N THR A 407 5.92 -19.49 -30.10
CA THR A 407 5.29 -20.00 -31.33
C THR A 407 3.80 -19.67 -31.44
N ALA A 408 3.16 -19.24 -30.34
CA ALA A 408 1.76 -18.83 -30.33
C ALA A 408 1.58 -17.58 -29.44
N PRO A 409 2.22 -16.45 -29.81
CA PRO A 409 2.12 -15.22 -29.04
C PRO A 409 0.68 -14.69 -29.11
N GLY A 410 0.13 -14.31 -27.95
CA GLY A 410 -1.10 -13.54 -27.89
C GLY A 410 -0.85 -12.06 -28.20
N ALA A 411 -1.77 -11.20 -27.78
CA ALA A 411 -1.62 -9.76 -27.96
C ALA A 411 -0.82 -9.12 -26.81
N MET A 412 -0.10 -8.03 -27.12
CA MET A 412 0.45 -7.17 -26.07
C MET A 412 -0.65 -6.62 -25.16
N ALA A 413 -0.32 -6.54 -23.87
CA ALA A 413 -1.15 -5.88 -22.87
C ALA A 413 -0.64 -4.47 -22.60
N GLY A 414 -1.57 -3.51 -22.48
CA GLY A 414 -1.26 -2.15 -22.09
C GLY A 414 -1.26 -1.99 -20.57
N TYR A 415 -0.46 -1.06 -20.07
CA TYR A 415 -0.46 -0.65 -18.66
C TYR A 415 -0.27 0.86 -18.56
N THR A 416 -0.95 1.48 -17.60
CA THR A 416 -0.81 2.91 -17.31
C THR A 416 -0.69 3.15 -15.81
N ALA A 417 0.11 4.14 -15.41
CA ALA A 417 0.22 4.58 -14.04
C ALA A 417 0.51 6.08 -13.94
N LYS A 418 -0.06 6.73 -12.94
CA LYS A 418 0.16 8.16 -12.66
C LYS A 418 1.08 8.34 -11.47
N PHE A 419 2.03 9.27 -11.58
CA PHE A 419 2.89 9.67 -10.45
C PHE A 419 3.16 11.18 -10.46
N GLN A 420 3.58 11.71 -9.31
CA GLN A 420 4.02 13.10 -9.20
C GLN A 420 5.53 13.17 -9.38
N ALA A 421 6.00 14.03 -10.28
CA ALA A 421 7.42 14.16 -10.54
C ALA A 421 8.14 14.70 -9.28
N PRO A 422 9.13 13.98 -8.73
CA PRO A 422 9.87 14.45 -7.55
C PRO A 422 10.76 15.66 -7.84
N SER A 423 11.13 15.86 -9.10
CA SER A 423 12.03 16.91 -9.59
C SER A 423 11.72 17.22 -11.07
N ASP A 424 12.42 18.21 -11.62
CA ASP A 424 12.39 18.53 -13.05
C ASP A 424 13.12 17.50 -13.94
N LYS A 425 13.85 16.59 -13.31
CA LYS A 425 14.57 15.49 -13.92
C LYS A 425 14.34 14.19 -13.13
N VAL A 426 14.02 13.08 -13.79
CA VAL A 426 13.72 11.78 -13.16
C VAL A 426 14.36 10.64 -13.93
N VAL A 427 14.70 9.54 -13.26
CA VAL A 427 14.98 8.25 -13.91
C VAL A 427 13.66 7.48 -13.98
N ILE A 428 13.30 6.98 -15.16
CA ILE A 428 12.21 6.02 -15.36
C ILE A 428 12.84 4.69 -15.75
N ALA A 429 12.44 3.60 -15.09
CA ALA A 429 12.94 2.27 -15.41
C ALA A 429 11.81 1.25 -15.54
N VAL A 430 12.02 0.26 -16.39
CA VAL A 430 11.20 -0.94 -16.54
C VAL A 430 12.13 -2.15 -16.43
N ARG A 431 11.75 -3.16 -15.65
CA ARG A 431 12.52 -4.40 -15.52
C ARG A 431 11.65 -5.64 -15.63
N ALA A 432 12.22 -6.66 -16.23
CA ALA A 432 11.84 -8.03 -16.05
C ALA A 432 12.42 -8.56 -14.72
N LEU A 433 11.63 -9.34 -14.01
CA LEU A 433 12.02 -10.13 -12.86
C LEU A 433 11.67 -11.58 -13.14
N LYS A 434 12.65 -12.43 -12.95
CA LYS A 434 12.49 -13.87 -12.93
C LYS A 434 12.83 -14.37 -11.53
N LYS A 435 11.92 -15.13 -10.94
CA LYS A 435 12.12 -15.74 -9.63
C LYS A 435 13.18 -16.84 -9.66
N TRP A 436 13.82 -17.01 -8.51
CA TRP A 436 14.59 -18.18 -8.14
C TRP A 436 13.78 -19.46 -8.37
N GLY A 437 14.49 -20.57 -8.52
CA GLY A 437 13.86 -21.85 -8.74
C GLY A 437 13.56 -22.19 -10.20
N THR A 438 13.20 -21.21 -11.03
CA THR A 438 12.94 -21.42 -12.45
C THR A 438 14.25 -21.68 -13.23
N ALA A 439 14.82 -22.87 -13.14
CA ALA A 439 16.08 -23.24 -13.80
C ALA A 439 15.86 -23.66 -15.26
N GLN A 440 16.89 -23.52 -16.11
CA GLN A 440 16.83 -23.95 -17.51
C GLN A 440 15.64 -23.33 -18.26
N ARG A 441 15.42 -22.03 -18.07
CA ARG A 441 14.40 -21.28 -18.80
C ARG A 441 15.00 -20.06 -19.48
N GLU A 442 14.26 -19.57 -20.44
CA GLU A 442 14.47 -18.29 -21.08
C GLU A 442 13.16 -17.51 -20.99
N LEU A 443 13.19 -16.40 -20.27
CA LEU A 443 12.09 -15.43 -20.26
C LEU A 443 12.39 -14.35 -21.29
N ASP A 444 11.41 -14.06 -22.12
CA ASP A 444 11.40 -12.90 -22.99
C ASP A 444 10.37 -11.89 -22.51
N VAL A 445 10.80 -10.64 -22.39
CA VAL A 445 9.90 -9.51 -22.20
C VAL A 445 9.98 -8.62 -23.42
N ASN A 446 8.86 -8.52 -24.13
CA ASN A 446 8.70 -7.59 -25.23
C ASN A 446 8.05 -6.32 -24.70
N LEU A 447 8.67 -5.18 -24.93
CA LEU A 447 8.21 -3.86 -24.54
C LEU A 447 8.04 -2.98 -25.78
N ASP A 448 6.98 -2.18 -25.78
CA ASP A 448 6.72 -1.20 -26.83
C ASP A 448 5.88 -0.02 -26.31
N ALA A 449 5.84 1.07 -27.07
CA ALA A 449 5.01 2.24 -26.86
C ALA A 449 5.11 2.81 -25.42
N ILE A 450 6.33 2.86 -24.87
CA ILE A 450 6.60 3.46 -23.58
C ILE A 450 6.52 4.98 -23.72
N SER A 451 5.63 5.61 -22.96
CA SER A 451 5.43 7.05 -23.00
C SER A 451 5.23 7.64 -21.63
N LEU A 452 5.72 8.87 -21.47
CA LEU A 452 5.55 9.68 -20.28
C LEU A 452 4.96 11.01 -20.69
N THR A 453 3.70 11.26 -20.33
CA THR A 453 2.99 12.48 -20.73
C THR A 453 2.53 13.30 -19.52
N PRO A 454 2.53 14.63 -19.61
CA PRO A 454 1.99 15.49 -18.55
C PRO A 454 0.47 15.37 -18.47
N CYS A 455 -0.08 15.59 -17.29
CA CYS A 455 -1.52 15.73 -17.11
C CYS A 455 -1.93 17.19 -17.10
N THR A 456 -2.80 17.60 -18.03
CA THR A 456 -3.32 18.97 -18.10
C THR A 456 -4.51 19.12 -17.16
N GLY A 457 -4.45 20.10 -16.26
CA GLY A 457 -5.41 20.27 -15.16
C GLY A 457 -4.77 20.41 -13.76
N GLY A 458 -3.46 20.23 -13.65
CA GLY A 458 -2.68 20.52 -12.44
C GLY A 458 -2.02 21.89 -12.48
N ALA A 459 -2.78 22.97 -12.68
CA ALA A 459 -2.26 24.31 -12.37
C ALA A 459 -2.03 24.39 -10.85
N VAL A 460 -0.83 24.80 -10.47
CA VAL A 460 -0.44 25.03 -9.07
C VAL A 460 -1.37 26.09 -8.49
N VAL A 461 -2.20 25.72 -7.51
CA VAL A 461 -2.91 26.68 -6.66
C VAL A 461 -1.89 27.18 -5.63
N PRO A 462 -1.50 28.46 -5.64
CA PRO A 462 -0.65 29.02 -4.58
C PRO A 462 -1.50 29.10 -3.31
N GLY A 463 -1.22 28.21 -2.36
CA GLY A 463 -1.96 28.09 -1.11
C GLY A 463 -2.29 26.66 -0.68
N ASP A 464 -2.14 25.68 -1.58
CA ASP A 464 -2.41 24.29 -1.24
C ASP A 464 -1.13 23.55 -0.80
N ALA A 465 -1.26 22.82 0.31
CA ALA A 465 -0.21 21.95 0.81
C ALA A 465 0.09 20.83 -0.20
N CYS A 466 1.36 20.66 -0.55
CA CYS A 466 1.84 19.49 -1.28
C CYS A 466 1.79 18.24 -0.42
N ILE A 467 1.85 17.08 -1.06
CA ILE A 467 2.00 15.81 -0.36
C ILE A 467 3.45 15.33 -0.44
N HIS A 468 4.10 15.24 0.72
CA HIS A 468 5.37 14.56 0.92
C HIS A 468 5.11 13.13 1.41
N VAL A 469 5.58 12.14 0.67
CA VAL A 469 5.55 10.73 1.10
C VAL A 469 6.80 10.47 1.95
N VAL A 470 6.60 10.13 3.21
CA VAL A 470 7.69 9.84 4.16
C VAL A 470 8.48 8.63 3.67
N ALA A 471 9.76 8.81 3.38
CA ALA A 471 10.68 7.75 3.01
C ALA A 471 11.28 7.05 4.24
N PRO A 472 11.87 5.85 4.09
CA PRO A 472 12.57 5.15 5.18
C PRO A 472 13.60 6.06 5.87
N GLY A 473 13.59 6.08 7.20
CA GLY A 473 14.51 6.88 8.01
C GLY A 473 14.20 8.38 8.09
N GLN A 474 13.15 8.88 7.42
CA GLN A 474 12.72 10.27 7.56
C GLN A 474 11.90 10.49 8.83
N TYR A 475 12.12 11.64 9.48
CA TYR A 475 11.39 12.09 10.66
C TYR A 475 11.00 13.57 10.50
N LEU A 476 10.00 14.05 11.26
CA LEU A 476 9.35 15.34 10.99
C LEU A 476 10.30 16.52 10.94
N SER A 477 11.39 16.53 11.72
CA SER A 477 12.37 17.62 11.69
C SER A 477 13.23 17.63 10.42
N LEU A 478 13.56 16.46 9.87
CA LEU A 478 14.24 16.33 8.58
C LEU A 478 13.34 16.78 7.43
N ILE A 479 12.05 16.45 7.51
CA ILE A 479 11.03 16.86 6.54
C ILE A 479 10.76 18.37 6.65
N ALA A 480 10.62 18.90 7.87
CA ALA A 480 10.45 20.32 8.12
C ALA A 480 11.61 21.14 7.55
N LYS A 481 12.85 20.66 7.75
CA LYS A 481 14.04 21.26 7.17
C LYS A 481 14.02 21.21 5.63
N LYS A 482 13.62 20.08 5.04
CA LYS A 482 13.51 19.91 3.59
C LYS A 482 12.50 20.89 2.95
N TYR A 483 11.41 21.19 3.64
CA TYR A 483 10.35 22.08 3.14
C TYR A 483 10.37 23.47 3.78
N HIS A 484 11.51 23.88 4.37
CA HIS A 484 11.69 25.21 4.97
C HIS A 484 10.56 25.63 5.93
N THR A 485 10.08 24.69 6.75
CA THR A 485 9.01 24.88 7.73
C THR A 485 9.44 24.36 9.10
N THR A 486 8.54 24.30 10.08
CA THR A 486 8.81 23.78 11.42
C THR A 486 8.05 22.48 11.69
N VAL A 487 8.55 21.67 12.63
CA VAL A 487 7.83 20.45 13.08
C VAL A 487 6.44 20.82 13.61
N ALA A 488 6.32 21.91 14.37
CA ALA A 488 5.04 22.37 14.90
C ALA A 488 4.05 22.71 13.78
N GLU A 489 4.53 23.36 12.72
CA GLU A 489 3.68 23.68 11.57
C GLU A 489 3.32 22.43 10.77
N LEU A 490 4.23 21.46 10.59
CA LEU A 490 3.89 20.17 9.97
C LEU A 490 2.88 19.37 10.79
N VAL A 491 3.03 19.33 12.10
CA VAL A 491 2.09 18.65 13.02
C VAL A 491 0.70 19.27 12.90
N LYS A 492 0.64 20.60 12.93
CA LYS A 492 -0.61 21.34 12.79
C LYS A 492 -1.24 21.15 11.42
N LEU A 493 -0.46 21.27 10.35
CA LEU A 493 -0.90 21.13 8.96
C LEU A 493 -1.45 19.74 8.64
N ASN A 494 -0.99 18.72 9.37
CA ASN A 494 -1.38 17.32 9.19
C ASN A 494 -2.28 16.77 10.30
N GLY A 495 -2.59 17.55 11.33
CA GLY A 495 -3.33 17.06 12.50
C GLY A 495 -2.66 15.89 13.21
N LEU A 496 -1.33 15.81 13.22
CA LEU A 496 -0.60 14.68 13.80
C LEU A 496 -0.76 14.69 15.33
N LYS A 497 -1.38 13.64 15.87
CA LYS A 497 -1.52 13.49 17.33
C LYS A 497 -0.19 13.23 18.03
N ASN A 498 0.75 12.58 17.34
CA ASN A 498 2.09 12.32 17.86
C ASN A 498 3.17 12.75 16.84
N PRO A 499 4.00 13.77 17.14
CA PRO A 499 5.06 14.25 16.25
C PRO A 499 6.21 13.25 16.04
N ASN A 500 6.34 12.24 16.91
CA ASN A 500 7.42 11.26 16.88
C ASN A 500 7.11 10.02 16.04
N VAL A 501 5.89 9.91 15.54
CA VAL A 501 5.43 8.75 14.79
C VAL A 501 5.13 9.20 13.38
N LEU A 502 6.02 8.81 12.46
CA LEU A 502 5.81 8.93 11.04
C LEU A 502 5.94 7.55 10.40
N PHE A 503 4.99 7.20 9.55
CA PHE A 503 4.98 5.92 8.84
C PHE A 503 5.67 6.10 7.49
N VAL A 504 6.52 5.15 7.09
CA VAL A 504 7.03 5.13 5.72
C VAL A 504 5.84 4.96 4.77
N GLY A 505 5.81 5.75 3.70
CA GLY A 505 4.65 5.85 2.81
C GLY A 505 3.57 6.82 3.29
N GLN A 506 3.67 7.36 4.52
CA GLN A 506 2.73 8.36 5.03
C GLN A 506 2.78 9.61 4.18
N LYS A 507 1.61 10.04 3.72
CA LYS A 507 1.41 11.28 2.97
C LYS A 507 1.26 12.43 3.95
N LEU A 508 2.28 13.26 4.08
CA LEU A 508 2.26 14.51 4.84
C LEU A 508 1.98 15.70 3.92
N LYS A 509 0.96 16.47 4.25
CA LYS A 509 0.78 17.85 3.78
C LYS A 509 2.00 18.68 4.19
N VAL A 510 2.70 19.26 3.23
CA VAL A 510 3.85 20.15 3.43
C VAL A 510 3.61 21.45 2.68
N PRO A 511 4.04 22.60 3.21
CA PRO A 511 3.89 23.86 2.49
C PRO A 511 4.82 23.87 1.27
N CYS A 512 4.25 23.94 0.08
CA CYS A 512 5.00 24.13 -1.16
C CYS A 512 4.83 25.55 -1.67
N GLY A 513 5.95 26.20 -2.00
CA GLY A 513 5.93 27.49 -2.68
C GLY A 513 5.75 28.72 -1.80
N GLN A 514 5.92 28.62 -0.47
CA GLN A 514 6.05 29.83 0.35
C GLN A 514 7.52 30.31 0.36
N PRO A 515 7.77 31.64 0.25
CA PRO A 515 9.07 32.20 0.58
C PRO A 515 9.45 31.83 2.02
N ALA A 516 10.73 31.59 2.27
CA ALA A 516 11.24 31.22 3.58
C ALA A 516 10.69 32.15 4.67
N VAL A 517 9.99 31.58 5.66
CA VAL A 517 9.66 32.31 6.89
C VAL A 517 11.00 32.54 7.61
N PRO A 518 11.36 33.79 7.99
CA PRO A 518 12.61 34.04 8.69
C PRO A 518 12.65 33.22 9.99
N PRO A 519 13.77 32.59 10.34
CA PRO A 519 13.88 31.88 11.60
C PRO A 519 13.60 32.85 12.75
N PRO A 520 12.86 32.42 13.80
CA PRO A 520 12.62 33.27 14.96
C PRO A 520 13.95 33.69 15.58
N PRO A 521 14.05 34.94 16.10
CA PRO A 521 15.30 35.44 16.67
C PRO A 521 15.79 34.52 17.79
N PRO A 522 17.11 34.26 17.88
CA PRO A 522 17.66 33.39 18.89
C PRO A 522 17.33 33.95 20.29
N PRO A 523 16.93 33.10 21.25
CA PRO A 523 16.75 33.53 22.63
C PRO A 523 18.07 34.10 23.17
N PRO A 524 18.01 35.11 24.07
CA PRO A 524 19.21 35.74 24.61
C PRO A 524 20.09 34.69 25.31
N PRO A 525 21.43 34.80 25.21
CA PRO A 525 22.33 33.84 25.83
C PRO A 525 22.15 33.90 27.35
N PRO A 526 21.88 32.75 28.03
CA PRO A 526 21.94 32.66 29.47
C PRO A 526 23.40 32.74 29.94
N PRO A 527 23.65 33.10 31.21
CA PRO A 527 24.99 33.40 31.72
C PRO A 527 25.92 32.20 31.62
N SER A 528 27.19 32.47 31.34
CA SER A 528 28.29 31.51 31.41
C SER A 528 28.42 30.94 32.83
N GLY A 529 28.07 29.66 32.96
CA GLY A 529 28.25 28.84 34.16
C GLY A 529 27.69 27.46 33.90
N ASP A 530 28.56 26.45 34.02
CA ASP A 530 28.36 25.00 33.81
C ASP A 530 28.58 24.52 32.36
N ALA A 531 29.66 23.77 32.16
CA ALA A 531 30.02 23.13 30.91
C ALA A 531 28.94 22.11 30.52
N CYS A 532 28.07 22.51 29.62
CA CYS A 532 26.98 21.70 29.10
C CYS A 532 27.43 20.95 27.83
N ASN A 533 27.28 19.62 27.82
CA ASN A 533 27.50 18.81 26.61
C ASN A 533 26.20 18.72 25.80
N TRP A 534 26.17 19.36 24.63
CA TRP A 534 24.98 19.40 23.78
C TRP A 534 24.89 18.16 22.87
N VAL A 535 23.91 17.30 23.13
CA VAL A 535 23.68 16.07 22.37
C VAL A 535 22.40 16.20 21.53
N VAL A 536 22.48 15.79 20.26
CA VAL A 536 21.30 15.69 19.40
C VAL A 536 20.70 14.30 19.55
N VAL A 537 19.45 14.22 20.00
CA VAL A 537 18.69 12.97 20.20
C VAL A 537 18.62 12.19 18.88
N GLN A 538 19.07 10.93 18.91
CA GLN A 538 19.07 10.00 17.79
C GLN A 538 17.89 9.01 17.85
N PRO A 539 17.57 8.30 16.76
CA PRO A 539 16.58 7.23 16.79
C PRO A 539 16.90 6.17 17.86
N GLY A 540 15.91 5.88 18.71
CA GLY A 540 16.05 4.90 19.80
C GLY A 540 16.70 5.43 21.08
N ASP A 541 17.10 6.71 21.12
CA ASP A 541 17.52 7.38 22.33
C ASP A 541 16.33 7.59 23.27
N THR A 542 16.59 7.41 24.57
CA THR A 542 15.69 7.82 25.64
C THR A 542 16.49 8.67 26.62
N VAL A 543 15.84 9.50 27.43
CA VAL A 543 16.54 10.27 28.48
C VAL A 543 17.31 9.33 29.40
N GLY A 544 16.80 8.11 29.66
CA GLY A 544 17.51 7.08 30.43
C GLY A 544 18.76 6.54 29.75
N LYS A 545 18.70 6.23 28.45
CA LYS A 545 19.89 5.77 27.69
C LYS A 545 20.94 6.87 27.57
N LEU A 546 20.49 8.11 27.36
CA LEU A 546 21.38 9.28 27.28
C LEU A 546 22.01 9.59 28.64
N ALA A 547 21.24 9.51 29.73
CA ALA A 547 21.76 9.62 31.09
C ALA A 547 22.86 8.58 31.34
N ALA A 548 22.59 7.31 31.09
CA ALA A 548 23.57 6.23 31.28
C ALA A 548 24.81 6.38 30.38
N LYS A 549 24.63 6.79 29.12
CA LYS A 549 25.71 6.94 28.15
C LYS A 549 26.67 8.08 28.49
N TYR A 550 26.17 9.17 29.04
CA TYR A 550 26.93 10.38 29.33
C TYR A 550 27.15 10.60 30.82
N ASN A 551 27.05 9.53 31.63
CA ASN A 551 27.23 9.54 33.08
C ASN A 551 26.35 10.55 33.85
N SER A 552 25.22 10.95 33.27
CA SER A 552 24.27 11.89 33.85
C SER A 552 23.10 11.16 34.53
N THR A 553 22.21 11.89 35.20
CA THR A 553 20.93 11.37 35.68
C THR A 553 19.75 11.85 34.83
N ILE A 554 18.67 11.05 34.79
CA ILE A 554 17.42 11.43 34.12
C ILE A 554 16.90 12.76 34.67
N LYS A 555 16.90 12.91 36.00
CA LYS A 555 16.46 14.12 36.70
C LYS A 555 17.23 15.35 36.24
N LEU A 556 18.56 15.26 36.17
CA LEU A 556 19.42 16.37 35.77
C LEU A 556 19.19 16.79 34.31
N ILE A 557 19.03 15.83 33.38
CA ILE A 557 18.70 16.13 31.98
C ILE A 557 17.31 16.78 31.88
N VAL A 558 16.33 16.29 32.63
CA VAL A 558 14.96 16.81 32.64
C VAL A 558 14.92 18.26 33.15
N GLU A 559 15.56 18.52 34.29
CA GLU A 559 15.59 19.85 34.91
C GLU A 559 16.37 20.85 34.05
N LYS A 560 17.56 20.48 33.56
CA LYS A 560 18.42 21.39 32.77
C LYS A 560 17.82 21.74 31.41
N ASN A 561 17.03 20.85 30.82
CA ASN A 561 16.38 21.07 29.52
C ASN A 561 14.91 21.50 29.64
N GLY A 562 14.40 21.71 30.85
CA GLY A 562 13.00 22.07 31.09
C GLY A 562 12.00 21.06 30.52
N LEU A 563 12.37 19.76 30.50
CA LEU A 563 11.50 18.71 29.97
C LEU A 563 10.32 18.52 30.92
N LYS A 564 9.10 18.75 30.45
CA LYS A 564 7.89 18.49 31.25
C LYS A 564 7.61 17.00 31.43
N ASN A 565 8.17 16.16 30.56
CA ASN A 565 8.06 14.71 30.61
C ASN A 565 9.38 14.08 30.12
N ALA A 566 10.03 13.32 31.00
CA ALA A 566 11.30 12.64 30.72
C ALA A 566 11.18 11.57 29.61
N ASN A 567 9.98 11.05 29.37
CA ASN A 567 9.72 10.04 28.35
C ASN A 567 9.40 10.66 26.98
N LEU A 568 9.38 12.00 26.87
CA LEU A 568 9.00 12.71 25.66
C LEU A 568 10.15 13.60 25.19
N ILE A 569 11.12 12.96 24.53
CA ILE A 569 12.18 13.64 23.76
C ILE A 569 12.01 13.32 22.28
N TYR A 570 12.38 14.26 21.41
CA TYR A 570 12.16 14.19 19.97
C TYR A 570 13.48 13.92 19.25
N VAL A 571 13.47 13.05 18.24
CA VAL A 571 14.67 12.84 17.40
C VAL A 571 15.04 14.15 16.69
N GLY A 572 16.32 14.53 16.77
CA GLY A 572 16.83 15.82 16.33
C GLY A 572 16.75 16.95 17.38
N GLN A 573 16.12 16.72 18.53
CA GLN A 573 16.14 17.65 19.66
C GLN A 573 17.56 17.77 20.22
N LYS A 574 18.01 18.99 20.51
CA LYS A 574 19.26 19.22 21.25
C LYS A 574 18.98 19.21 22.75
N LEU A 575 19.69 18.36 23.47
CA LEU A 575 19.64 18.27 24.93
C LEU A 575 20.99 18.62 25.52
N CYS A 576 20.97 19.46 26.53
CA CYS A 576 22.07 19.75 27.42
C CYS A 576 22.24 18.60 28.42
N ILE A 577 23.35 17.88 28.35
CA ILE A 577 23.67 16.82 29.30
C ILE A 577 24.89 17.26 30.10
N ILE A 578 24.77 17.16 31.43
CA ILE A 578 25.82 17.57 32.36
C ILE A 578 26.19 16.33 33.18
N ASP A 579 27.49 16.10 33.35
CA ASP A 579 28.00 15.10 34.28
C ASP A 579 27.87 15.69 35.70
N PRO A 580 27.12 15.05 36.62
CA PRO A 580 26.73 15.61 37.92
C PRO A 580 27.88 16.00 38.86
#